data_AF-A0A418ZRV1-F1
#
_entry.id   AF-A0A418ZRV1-F1
#
_cell.length_a   1.000
_cell.length_b   1.000
_cell.length_c   1.000
_cell.angle_alpha   90.00
_cell.angle_beta   90.00
_cell.angle_gamma   90.00
#
_symmetry.space_group_name_H-M   'P 1'
#
loop_
_entity.id
_entity.type
_entity.pdbx_description
1 polymer ?
#
loop_
_entity_poly.entity_id
_entity_poly.type
_entity_poly.pdbx_seq_one_letter_code
_entity_poly.pdbx_strand_id
1 'polypeptide(L)'
;PRPRADARADDRAGATPEEPGQPIAPVTLIQALNFPDGPDDHAAIEALRAALADPANSRVLRAAQDVVTLMAGRDIYMDDLPPHPARPDVWRRFAAGERGSAVAALGGIHQPEALQIAAAMMQEDEIFRDTAQHFLRHFDGLTARLVPHLDDLQIAVLADSRSARAFMLLGRVSGVFG
;
A
#
# COMPACT_ATOMS: atom_id res chain seq x y z
N PRO A 1 -39.60 47.21 25.62
CA PRO A 1 -39.44 47.26 24.16
C PRO A 1 -38.00 46.91 23.72
N ARG A 2 -37.80 45.65 23.26
CA ARG A 2 -36.73 45.03 22.42
C ARG A 2 -35.22 45.26 22.72
N PRO A 3 -34.29 44.34 22.33
CA PRO A 3 -34.39 42.88 22.13
C PRO A 3 -33.19 42.05 22.72
N ARG A 4 -33.34 40.72 22.61
CA ARG A 4 -32.42 39.58 22.87
C ARG A 4 -30.94 39.77 22.47
N ALA A 5 -30.05 39.16 23.25
CA ALA A 5 -28.78 38.61 22.76
C ALA A 5 -28.64 37.16 23.24
N ASP A 6 -28.73 36.22 22.30
CA ASP A 6 -28.45 34.80 22.48
C ASP A 6 -26.96 34.61 22.77
N ALA A 7 -26.62 34.09 23.95
CA ALA A 7 -25.29 33.57 24.23
C ALA A 7 -25.19 32.15 23.67
N ARG A 8 -24.98 32.03 22.35
CA ARG A 8 -24.42 30.82 21.74
C ARG A 8 -22.90 30.91 21.83
N ALA A 9 -22.34 30.39 22.92
CA ALA A 9 -20.91 30.19 23.04
C ALA A 9 -20.52 28.95 22.23
N ASP A 10 -20.06 29.23 21.02
CA ASP A 10 -19.22 28.47 20.09
C ASP A 10 -18.64 27.16 20.64
N ASP A 11 -19.19 26.04 20.15
CA ASP A 11 -18.54 24.74 20.09
C ASP A 11 -17.28 24.85 19.23
N ARG A 12 -16.12 25.05 19.87
CA ARG A 12 -14.84 24.69 19.26
C ARG A 12 -14.09 23.80 20.23
N ALA A 13 -14.45 22.52 20.16
CA ALA A 13 -13.63 21.42 20.61
C ALA A 13 -12.18 21.69 20.17
N GLY A 14 -11.31 21.89 21.16
CA GLY A 14 -9.88 21.91 20.92
C GLY A 14 -9.49 20.56 20.35
N ALA A 15 -9.03 20.55 19.10
CA ALA A 15 -8.25 19.44 18.59
C ALA A 15 -6.99 19.37 19.45
N THR A 16 -6.96 18.42 20.38
CA THR A 16 -5.75 18.01 21.07
C THR A 16 -4.70 17.68 20.01
N PRO A 17 -3.43 18.10 20.16
CA PRO A 17 -2.37 17.63 19.27
C PRO A 17 -2.34 16.10 19.35
N GLU A 18 -2.52 15.42 18.22
CA GLU A 18 -2.28 13.98 18.11
C GLU A 18 -0.88 13.70 18.63
N GLU A 19 -0.77 13.05 19.79
CA GLU A 19 0.50 12.55 20.27
C GLU A 19 1.07 11.63 19.18
N PRO A 20 2.34 11.79 18.78
CA PRO A 20 2.94 10.93 17.78
C PRO A 20 2.83 9.49 18.27
N GLY A 21 1.97 8.71 17.60
CA GLY A 21 1.65 7.35 17.97
C GLY A 21 2.92 6.53 18.16
N GLN A 22 2.88 5.61 19.12
CA GLN A 22 3.96 4.66 19.36
C GLN A 22 4.42 4.03 18.03
N PRO A 23 5.74 3.88 17.78
CA PRO A 23 6.22 3.25 16.56
C PRO A 23 5.59 1.86 16.42
N ILE A 24 4.82 1.66 15.36
CA ILE A 24 4.18 0.36 15.11
C ILE A 24 5.24 -0.69 14.79
N ALA A 25 4.99 -1.94 15.19
CA ALA A 25 5.89 -3.03 14.85
C ALA A 25 5.87 -3.28 13.33
N PRO A 26 7.02 -3.65 12.71
CA PRO A 26 7.08 -3.95 11.27
C PRO A 26 6.07 -5.01 10.82
N VAL A 27 5.83 -6.03 11.66
CA VAL A 27 4.83 -7.08 11.40
C VAL A 27 3.40 -6.54 11.33
N THR A 28 3.05 -5.56 12.18
CA THR A 28 1.74 -4.90 12.15
C THR A 28 1.55 -4.13 10.84
N LEU A 29 2.60 -3.48 10.35
CA LEU A 29 2.56 -2.79 9.07
C LEU A 29 2.42 -3.76 7.89
N ILE A 30 3.13 -4.89 7.92
CA ILE A 30 2.98 -5.95 6.91
C ILE A 30 1.54 -6.48 6.89
N GLN A 31 0.95 -6.72 8.06
CA GLN A 31 -0.44 -7.15 8.17
C GLN A 31 -1.41 -6.08 7.62
N ALA A 32 -1.17 -4.80 7.92
CA ALA A 32 -1.96 -3.70 7.36
C ALA A 32 -1.88 -3.63 5.82
N LEU A 33 -0.70 -3.89 5.23
CA LEU A 33 -0.49 -3.92 3.78
C LEU A 33 -1.20 -5.10 3.10
N ASN A 34 -1.53 -6.15 3.84
CA ASN A 34 -2.32 -7.25 3.29
C ASN A 34 -3.82 -6.92 3.22
N PHE A 35 -4.28 -5.91 3.97
CA PHE A 35 -5.69 -5.59 4.20
C PHE A 35 -6.49 -6.72 4.86
N PRO A 36 -7.58 -6.42 5.58
CA PRO A 36 -8.45 -7.43 6.18
C PRO A 36 -9.17 -8.27 5.12
N ASP A 37 -9.33 -9.57 5.39
CA ASP A 37 -10.10 -10.48 4.51
C ASP A 37 -11.62 -10.26 4.60
N GLY A 38 -12.07 -9.58 5.64
CA GLY A 38 -13.48 -9.30 5.90
C GLY A 38 -13.72 -8.60 7.24
N PRO A 39 -14.98 -8.37 7.61
CA PRO A 39 -15.34 -7.69 8.87
C PRO A 39 -14.94 -8.48 10.13
N ASP A 40 -14.79 -9.80 10.02
CA ASP A 40 -14.44 -10.69 11.12
C ASP A 40 -12.92 -10.78 11.36
N ASP A 41 -12.10 -10.22 10.46
CA ASP A 41 -10.64 -10.16 10.62
C ASP A 41 -10.24 -9.00 11.53
N HIS A 42 -10.63 -9.11 12.80
CA HIS A 42 -10.39 -8.09 13.82
C HIS A 42 -8.90 -7.78 14.00
N ALA A 43 -8.03 -8.78 13.80
CA ALA A 43 -6.58 -8.60 13.92
C ALA A 43 -6.04 -7.71 12.80
N ALA A 44 -6.41 -7.95 11.55
CA ALA A 44 -5.98 -7.09 10.44
C ALA A 44 -6.63 -5.71 10.49
N ILE A 45 -7.88 -5.61 10.96
CA ILE A 45 -8.57 -4.32 11.16
C ILE A 45 -7.82 -3.47 12.19
N GLU A 46 -7.41 -4.05 13.31
CA GLU A 46 -6.67 -3.33 14.34
C GLU A 46 -5.26 -2.96 13.86
N ALA A 47 -4.58 -3.86 13.14
CA ALA A 47 -3.29 -3.57 12.52
C ALA A 47 -3.39 -2.42 11.51
N LEU A 48 -4.43 -2.41 10.67
CA LEU A 48 -4.72 -1.34 9.73
C LEU A 48 -4.99 -0.02 10.45
N ARG A 49 -5.82 -0.02 11.50
CA ARG A 49 -6.11 1.18 12.30
C ARG A 49 -4.84 1.75 12.93
N ALA A 50 -4.02 0.90 13.56
CA ALA A 50 -2.77 1.31 14.16
C ALA A 50 -1.80 1.89 13.13
N ALA A 51 -1.72 1.27 11.95
CA ALA A 51 -0.86 1.75 10.88
C ALA A 51 -1.35 3.08 10.26
N LEU A 52 -2.66 3.30 10.16
CA LEU A 52 -3.24 4.55 9.67
C LEU A 52 -3.01 5.76 10.60
N ALA A 53 -2.64 5.54 11.86
CA ALA A 53 -2.32 6.61 12.82
C ALA A 53 -1.00 7.33 12.48
N ASP A 54 -0.07 6.69 11.77
CA ASP A 54 1.14 7.34 11.25
C ASP A 54 0.83 7.97 9.88
N PRO A 55 0.96 9.30 9.71
CA PRO A 55 0.70 9.99 8.45
C PRO A 55 1.54 9.46 7.27
N ALA A 56 2.76 8.95 7.51
CA ALA A 56 3.59 8.36 6.46
C ALA A 56 3.02 7.02 5.96
N ASN A 57 2.57 6.17 6.89
CA ASN A 57 1.94 4.89 6.58
C ASN A 57 0.54 5.06 5.98
N SER A 58 -0.22 6.04 6.47
CA SER A 58 -1.57 6.35 6.01
C SER A 58 -1.62 6.62 4.51
N ARG A 59 -0.65 7.38 3.96
CA ARG A 59 -0.59 7.69 2.52
C ARG A 59 -0.39 6.44 1.68
N VAL A 60 0.58 5.59 2.04
CA VAL A 60 0.86 4.36 1.27
C VAL A 60 -0.28 3.35 1.39
N LEU A 61 -0.89 3.20 2.56
CA LEU A 61 -2.01 2.28 2.76
C LEU A 61 -3.25 2.71 1.99
N ARG A 62 -3.58 4.00 1.98
CA ARG A 62 -4.70 4.54 1.19
C ARG A 62 -4.45 4.39 -0.30
N ALA A 63 -3.26 4.76 -0.77
CA ALA A 63 -2.90 4.61 -2.18
C ALA A 63 -2.96 3.14 -2.63
N ALA A 64 -2.50 2.21 -1.78
CA ALA A 64 -2.59 0.78 -2.04
C ALA A 64 -4.05 0.29 -2.08
N GLN A 65 -4.88 0.75 -1.14
CA GLN A 65 -6.30 0.41 -1.09
C GLN A 65 -7.05 0.91 -2.33
N ASP A 66 -6.80 2.15 -2.76
CA ASP A 66 -7.41 2.76 -3.93
C ASP A 66 -7.05 1.96 -5.19
N VAL A 67 -5.76 1.64 -5.38
CA VAL A 67 -5.27 0.80 -6.48
C VAL A 67 -5.93 -0.58 -6.49
N VAL A 68 -5.95 -1.29 -5.35
CA VAL A 68 -6.56 -2.62 -5.24
C VAL A 68 -8.06 -2.56 -5.55
N THR A 69 -8.74 -1.51 -5.08
CA THR A 69 -10.18 -1.31 -5.32
C THR A 69 -10.49 -1.06 -6.79
N LEU A 70 -9.69 -0.22 -7.46
CA LEU A 70 -9.84 0.06 -8.89
C LEU A 70 -9.56 -1.18 -9.75
N MET A 71 -8.55 -1.98 -9.38
CA MET A 71 -8.25 -3.26 -10.04
C MET A 71 -9.36 -4.28 -9.86
N ALA A 72 -9.94 -4.39 -8.66
CA ALA A 72 -11.08 -5.27 -8.39
C ALA A 72 -12.30 -4.88 -9.23
N GLY A 73 -12.50 -3.58 -9.52
CA GLY A 73 -13.55 -3.10 -10.42
C GLY A 73 -13.36 -3.49 -11.89
N ARG A 74 -12.20 -4.07 -12.26
CA ARG A 74 -11.89 -4.63 -13.58
C ARG A 74 -11.60 -6.14 -13.51
N ASP A 75 -12.14 -6.82 -12.49
CA ASP A 75 -12.00 -8.25 -12.26
C ASP A 75 -10.55 -8.72 -12.00
N ILE A 76 -9.66 -7.82 -11.55
CA ILE A 76 -8.31 -8.18 -11.10
C ILE A 76 -8.29 -8.23 -9.57
N TYR A 77 -8.27 -9.44 -9.00
CA TYR A 77 -8.14 -9.66 -7.56
C TYR A 77 -6.73 -10.10 -7.19
N MET A 78 -6.11 -9.44 -6.20
CA MET A 78 -4.72 -9.74 -5.80
C MET A 78 -4.55 -11.16 -5.25
N ASP A 79 -5.60 -11.70 -4.62
CA ASP A 79 -5.60 -13.03 -4.04
C ASP A 79 -5.49 -14.13 -5.12
N ASP A 80 -6.01 -13.85 -6.32
CA ASP A 80 -5.97 -14.75 -7.48
C ASP A 80 -4.68 -14.63 -8.31
N LEU A 81 -3.75 -13.76 -7.89
CA LEU A 81 -2.48 -13.53 -8.56
C LEU A 81 -1.32 -14.08 -7.72
N PRO A 82 -1.06 -15.40 -7.74
CA PRO A 82 0.04 -15.97 -6.97
C PRO A 82 1.38 -15.41 -7.49
N PRO A 83 2.17 -14.73 -6.65
CA PRO A 83 3.46 -14.23 -7.06
C PRO A 83 4.45 -15.38 -7.22
N HIS A 84 5.30 -15.30 -8.23
CA HIS A 84 6.56 -16.02 -8.21
C HIS A 84 7.48 -15.35 -7.18
N PRO A 85 7.80 -16.02 -6.06
CA PRO A 85 8.48 -15.37 -4.96
C PRO A 85 9.90 -14.97 -5.35
N ALA A 86 10.17 -13.68 -5.33
CA ALA A 86 11.54 -13.17 -5.40
C ALA A 86 12.27 -13.53 -4.10
N ARG A 87 13.57 -13.85 -4.21
CA ARG A 87 14.37 -14.08 -3.01
C ARG A 87 14.45 -12.81 -2.15
N PRO A 88 14.51 -12.92 -0.81
CA PRO A 88 14.61 -11.75 0.07
C PRO A 88 15.77 -10.80 -0.26
N ASP A 89 16.88 -11.32 -0.80
CA ASP A 89 18.00 -10.48 -1.24
C ASP A 89 17.63 -9.53 -2.38
N VAL A 90 16.71 -9.91 -3.28
CA VAL A 90 16.25 -9.03 -4.36
C VAL A 90 15.45 -7.85 -3.80
N TRP A 91 14.57 -8.11 -2.82
CA TRP A 91 13.86 -7.06 -2.09
C TRP A 91 14.79 -6.09 -1.38
N ARG A 92 15.87 -6.61 -0.76
CA ARG A 92 16.90 -5.77 -0.12
C ARG A 92 17.66 -4.89 -1.11
N ARG A 93 18.05 -5.43 -2.26
CA ARG A 93 18.69 -4.66 -3.34
C ARG A 93 17.79 -3.54 -3.84
N PHE A 94 16.52 -3.85 -4.07
CA PHE A 94 15.53 -2.85 -4.47
C PHE A 94 15.34 -1.76 -3.41
N ALA A 95 15.24 -2.14 -2.13
CA ALA A 95 15.16 -1.20 -1.02
C ALA A 95 16.42 -0.32 -0.89
N ALA A 96 17.59 -0.82 -1.32
CA ALA A 96 18.83 -0.06 -1.41
C ALA A 96 18.91 0.86 -2.64
N GLY A 97 17.88 0.88 -3.49
CA GLY A 97 17.81 1.72 -4.69
C GLY A 97 18.33 1.07 -5.97
N GLU A 98 18.67 -0.22 -5.96
CA GLU A 98 19.04 -0.92 -7.20
C GLU A 98 17.84 -1.05 -8.14
N ARG A 99 18.09 -0.93 -9.44
CA ARG A 99 17.10 -0.98 -10.53
C ARG A 99 17.66 -1.78 -11.72
N GLY A 100 16.80 -2.14 -12.66
CA GLY A 100 17.20 -2.91 -13.84
C GLY A 100 17.29 -4.42 -13.58
N SER A 101 18.10 -5.12 -14.38
CA SER A 101 18.20 -6.59 -14.35
C SER A 101 18.48 -7.19 -12.96
N ALA A 102 19.14 -6.43 -12.06
CA ALA A 102 19.42 -6.85 -10.68
C ALA A 102 18.15 -7.08 -9.84
N VAL A 103 17.05 -6.39 -10.16
CA VAL A 103 15.77 -6.44 -9.41
C VAL A 103 14.58 -6.83 -10.27
N ALA A 104 14.79 -7.14 -11.56
CA ALA A 104 13.73 -7.57 -12.49
C ALA A 104 12.91 -8.76 -11.97
N ALA A 105 13.51 -9.63 -11.15
CA ALA A 105 12.84 -10.75 -10.52
C ALA A 105 11.75 -10.33 -9.50
N LEU A 106 11.69 -9.06 -9.06
CA LEU A 106 10.60 -8.55 -8.23
C LEU A 106 9.26 -8.50 -8.96
N GLY A 107 9.24 -8.41 -10.29
CA GLY A 107 8.00 -8.47 -11.07
C GLY A 107 7.41 -9.88 -11.12
N GLY A 108 7.16 -10.49 -9.96
CA GLY A 108 6.77 -11.89 -9.80
C GLY A 108 5.35 -12.23 -10.26
N ILE A 109 4.55 -11.25 -10.68
CA ILE A 109 3.22 -11.49 -11.25
C ILE A 109 3.36 -11.71 -12.76
N HIS A 110 2.99 -12.91 -13.21
CA HIS A 110 3.17 -13.35 -14.60
C HIS A 110 1.86 -13.62 -15.35
N GLN A 111 0.70 -13.44 -14.71
CA GLN A 111 -0.59 -13.75 -15.32
C GLN A 111 -0.87 -12.82 -16.51
N PRO A 112 -0.92 -13.33 -17.76
CA PRO A 112 -0.97 -12.48 -18.95
C PRO A 112 -2.23 -11.62 -19.04
N GLU A 113 -3.36 -12.13 -18.57
CA GLU A 113 -4.65 -11.42 -18.57
C GLU A 113 -4.60 -10.21 -17.63
N ALA A 114 -4.17 -10.40 -16.39
CA ALA A 114 -4.00 -9.31 -15.43
C ALA A 114 -3.01 -8.24 -15.93
N LEU A 115 -1.90 -8.67 -16.56
CA LEU A 115 -0.93 -7.75 -17.16
C LEU A 115 -1.53 -6.92 -18.30
N GLN A 116 -2.33 -7.54 -19.17
CA GLN A 116 -2.99 -6.85 -20.27
C GLN A 116 -4.04 -5.85 -19.77
N ILE A 117 -4.90 -6.25 -18.83
CA ILE A 117 -5.92 -5.38 -18.27
C ILE A 117 -5.26 -4.20 -17.53
N ALA A 118 -4.27 -4.46 -16.68
CA ALA A 118 -3.55 -3.40 -15.96
C ALA A 118 -2.83 -2.44 -16.93
N ALA A 119 -2.23 -2.96 -18.01
CA ALA A 119 -1.62 -2.13 -19.05
C ALA A 119 -2.64 -1.25 -19.80
N ALA A 120 -3.80 -1.80 -20.14
CA ALA A 120 -4.89 -1.04 -20.75
C ALA A 120 -5.39 0.06 -19.80
N MET A 121 -5.61 -0.27 -18.52
CA MET A 121 -6.00 0.72 -17.50
C MET A 121 -4.97 1.83 -17.38
N MET A 122 -3.67 1.51 -17.34
CA MET A 122 -2.60 2.53 -17.29
C MET A 122 -2.58 3.46 -18.51
N GLN A 123 -3.04 3.00 -19.67
CA GLN A 123 -3.09 3.80 -20.90
C GLN A 123 -4.37 4.63 -21.01
N GLU A 124 -5.51 4.02 -20.70
CA GLU A 124 -6.85 4.52 -21.02
C GLU A 124 -7.52 5.25 -19.84
N ASP A 125 -7.18 4.91 -18.60
CA ASP A 125 -7.80 5.44 -17.39
C ASP A 125 -6.82 6.38 -16.67
N GLU A 126 -7.04 7.70 -16.84
CA GLU A 126 -6.19 8.73 -16.25
C GLU A 126 -6.21 8.71 -14.71
N ILE A 127 -7.37 8.42 -14.11
CA ILE A 127 -7.54 8.35 -12.66
C ILE A 127 -6.74 7.16 -12.13
N PHE A 128 -6.88 5.99 -12.75
CA PHE A 128 -6.10 4.82 -12.39
C PHE A 128 -4.60 5.04 -12.54
N ARG A 129 -4.17 5.63 -13.66
CA ARG A 129 -2.76 5.93 -13.92
C ARG A 129 -2.15 6.83 -12.84
N ASP A 130 -2.83 7.92 -12.46
CA ASP A 130 -2.36 8.81 -11.39
C ASP A 130 -2.30 8.08 -10.04
N THR A 131 -3.35 7.31 -9.72
CA THR A 131 -3.44 6.53 -8.48
C THR A 131 -2.33 5.48 -8.40
N ALA A 132 -2.06 4.76 -9.49
CA ALA A 132 -1.00 3.78 -9.61
C ALA A 132 0.39 4.40 -9.47
N GLN A 133 0.66 5.54 -10.11
CA GLN A 133 1.93 6.26 -9.98
C GLN A 133 2.13 6.79 -8.56
N HIS A 134 1.08 7.30 -7.93
CA HIS A 134 1.09 7.74 -6.55
C HIS A 134 1.42 6.57 -5.60
N PHE A 135 0.74 5.43 -5.77
CA PHE A 135 1.00 4.21 -5.03
C PHE A 135 2.43 3.69 -5.21
N LEU A 136 2.90 3.52 -6.45
CA LEU A 136 4.26 3.00 -6.74
C LEU A 136 5.34 3.84 -6.05
N ARG A 137 5.22 5.17 -6.06
CA ARG A 137 6.15 6.09 -5.40
C ARG A 137 6.15 5.93 -3.87
N HIS A 138 4.96 5.83 -3.28
CA HIS A 138 4.84 5.68 -1.83
C HIS A 138 5.26 4.30 -1.34
N PHE A 139 4.97 3.26 -2.10
CA PHE A 139 5.38 1.90 -1.77
C PHE A 139 6.90 1.69 -1.92
N ASP A 140 7.53 2.30 -2.92
CA ASP A 140 9.00 2.32 -3.05
C ASP A 140 9.67 2.93 -1.80
N GLY A 141 9.22 4.12 -1.39
CA GLY A 141 9.72 4.78 -0.18
C GLY A 141 9.44 4.00 1.10
N LEU A 142 8.28 3.33 1.19
CA LEU A 142 7.97 2.43 2.29
C LEU A 142 8.94 1.24 2.33
N THR A 143 9.21 0.63 1.19
CA THR A 143 10.07 -0.55 1.06
C THR A 143 11.50 -0.22 1.46
N ALA A 144 12.02 0.92 1.00
CA ALA A 144 13.34 1.43 1.39
C ALA A 144 13.48 1.64 2.90
N ARG A 145 12.42 2.09 3.59
CA ARG A 145 12.40 2.27 5.05
C ARG A 145 12.17 0.94 5.80
N LEU A 146 11.30 0.09 5.31
CA LEU A 146 10.81 -1.09 6.03
C LEU A 146 11.75 -2.29 5.90
N VAL A 147 12.13 -2.65 4.68
CA VAL A 147 12.90 -3.89 4.38
C VAL A 147 14.21 -4.03 5.15
N PRO A 148 15.00 -2.97 5.41
CA PRO A 148 16.22 -3.10 6.23
C PRO A 148 15.98 -3.61 7.66
N HIS A 149 14.74 -3.49 8.17
CA HIS A 149 14.35 -3.93 9.51
C HIS A 149 13.67 -5.30 9.53
N LEU A 150 13.57 -5.96 8.37
CA LEU A 150 12.88 -7.23 8.22
C LEU A 150 13.87 -8.41 8.08
N ASP A 151 13.53 -9.51 8.74
CA ASP A 151 14.15 -10.81 8.46
C ASP A 151 13.61 -11.43 7.15
N ASP A 152 14.21 -12.54 6.73
CA ASP A 152 13.86 -13.21 5.47
C ASP A 152 12.40 -13.69 5.44
N LEU A 153 11.86 -14.13 6.58
CA LEU A 153 10.49 -14.60 6.70
C LEU A 153 9.51 -13.43 6.58
N GLN A 154 9.79 -12.33 7.26
CA GLN A 154 8.99 -11.11 7.18
C GLN A 154 9.00 -10.51 5.78
N ILE A 155 10.13 -10.55 5.07
CA ILE A 155 10.20 -10.13 3.66
C ILE A 155 9.33 -11.04 2.79
N ALA A 156 9.34 -12.36 3.01
CA ALA A 156 8.48 -13.27 2.28
C ALA A 156 6.99 -12.98 2.52
N VAL A 157 6.59 -12.71 3.77
CA VAL A 157 5.21 -12.34 4.11
C VAL A 157 4.83 -10.97 3.52
N LEU A 158 5.74 -9.99 3.55
CA LEU A 158 5.55 -8.70 2.88
C LEU A 158 5.30 -8.90 1.39
N ALA A 159 6.14 -9.69 0.72
CA ALA A 159 6.06 -9.96 -0.70
C ALA A 159 4.75 -10.65 -1.10
N ASP A 160 4.16 -11.42 -0.19
CA ASP A 160 2.88 -12.12 -0.43
C ASP A 160 1.65 -11.23 -0.22
N SER A 161 1.80 -10.06 0.42
CA SER A 161 0.69 -9.16 0.72
C SER A 161 -0.04 -8.64 -0.54
N ARG A 162 -1.34 -8.34 -0.43
CA ARG A 162 -2.12 -7.72 -1.51
C ARG A 162 -1.47 -6.45 -2.08
N SER A 163 -0.93 -5.59 -1.21
CA SER A 163 -0.20 -4.38 -1.65
C SER A 163 1.06 -4.73 -2.43
N ALA A 164 1.86 -5.70 -1.98
CA ALA A 164 3.05 -6.11 -2.71
C ALA A 164 2.71 -6.75 -4.06
N ARG A 165 1.66 -7.57 -4.14
CA ARG A 165 1.17 -8.14 -5.42
C ARG A 165 0.75 -7.05 -6.41
N ALA A 166 0.01 -6.04 -5.93
CA ALA A 166 -0.34 -4.86 -6.73
C ALA A 166 0.91 -4.13 -7.23
N PHE A 167 1.90 -3.93 -6.35
CA PHE A 167 3.17 -3.29 -6.68
C PHE A 167 3.96 -4.07 -7.73
N MET A 168 4.05 -5.40 -7.59
CA MET A 168 4.75 -6.26 -8.54
C MET A 168 4.09 -6.26 -9.92
N LEU A 169 2.75 -6.29 -9.98
CA LEU A 169 1.99 -6.21 -11.24
C LEU A 169 2.21 -4.85 -11.91
N LEU A 170 1.97 -3.75 -11.20
CA LEU A 170 2.07 -2.39 -11.74
C LEU A 170 3.50 -1.99 -12.07
N GLY A 171 4.46 -2.38 -11.24
CA GLY A 171 5.88 -2.12 -11.48
C GLY A 171 6.38 -2.81 -12.74
N ARG A 172 5.84 -3.99 -13.06
CA ARG A 172 6.12 -4.70 -14.31
C ARG A 172 5.49 -4.01 -15.51
N VAL A 173 4.23 -3.61 -15.42
CA VAL A 173 3.53 -2.86 -16.49
C VAL A 173 4.21 -1.52 -16.78
N SER A 174 4.71 -0.84 -15.73
CA SER A 174 5.30 0.49 -15.83
C SER A 174 6.81 0.49 -16.09
N GLY A 175 7.46 -0.67 -16.17
CA GLY A 175 8.92 -0.78 -16.38
C GLY A 175 9.78 -0.31 -15.19
N VAL A 176 9.23 -0.30 -13.97
CA VAL A 176 9.94 0.19 -12.76
C VAL A 176 11.12 -0.69 -12.38
N PHE A 177 11.08 -1.98 -12.73
CA PHE A 177 12.14 -2.93 -12.40
C PHE A 177 13.24 -3.03 -13.46
N GLY A 178 13.10 -2.39 -14.63
CA GLY A 178 14.05 -2.50 -15.74
C GLY A 178 13.38 -2.73 -17.08
#